data_AF-A0AAW5ECZ5-F1
#
_entry.id   AF-A0AAW5ECZ5-F1
#
_cell.length_a   1.000
_cell.length_b   1.000
_cell.length_c   1.000
_cell.angle_alpha   90.00
_cell.angle_beta   90.00
_cell.angle_gamma   90.00
#
_symmetry.space_group_name_H-M   'P 1'
#
loop_
_entity.id
_entity.type
_entity.pdbx_description
1 polymer ?
#
loop_
_entity_poly.entity_id
_entity_poly.type
_entity_poly.pdbx_seq_one_letter_code
_entity_poly.pdbx_strand_id
1 'polypeptide(L)'
;EKPNSDKITLYAYKHEHILTLIICRGIEILYGDIIFFEEELDLEFGHQEENLDNLGEDTLNDTEVTLDNFNETLEDKLNALDQFDNILGNNENDSEFLDGKDKFDLEEMDQFGNDIELCRHIVTSIEKFYKDDKYPSAFIDKALILSTKELDQSAIEFLEEETLLEIESKPINTLDSIIELMQKELQ
;
A
#
# COMPACT_ATOMS: atom_id res chain seq x y z
N GLU A 1 -30.57 4.24 -4.34
CA GLU A 1 -31.27 3.09 -3.75
C GLU A 1 -31.08 3.08 -2.24
N LYS A 2 -31.87 2.30 -1.48
CA LYS A 2 -31.50 1.98 -0.08
C LYS A 2 -30.26 1.07 -0.13
N PRO A 3 -29.17 1.36 0.60
CA PRO A 3 -28.04 0.45 0.69
C PRO A 3 -28.54 -0.88 1.26
N ASN A 4 -28.24 -1.97 0.57
CA ASN A 4 -28.61 -3.31 1.00
C ASN A 4 -27.88 -3.58 2.31
N SER A 5 -28.60 -3.60 3.45
CA SER A 5 -28.02 -3.46 4.80
C SER A 5 -27.12 -4.62 5.24
N ASP A 6 -27.14 -5.73 4.51
CA ASP A 6 -26.45 -6.96 4.89
C ASP A 6 -25.13 -7.19 4.15
N LYS A 7 -24.80 -6.35 3.16
CA LYS A 7 -23.54 -6.49 2.43
C LYS A 7 -22.36 -6.06 3.29
N ILE A 8 -21.30 -6.84 3.25
CA ILE A 8 -20.04 -6.53 3.92
C ILE A 8 -19.15 -5.78 2.93
N THR A 9 -18.73 -4.59 3.30
CA THR A 9 -17.88 -3.75 2.45
C THR A 9 -16.60 -3.41 3.19
N LEU A 10 -15.46 -3.61 2.52
CA LEU A 10 -14.19 -3.07 2.95
C LEU A 10 -14.07 -1.64 2.46
N TYR A 11 -13.76 -0.72 3.36
CA TYR A 11 -13.37 0.64 3.03
C TYR A 11 -11.91 0.81 3.40
N ALA A 12 -11.08 1.14 2.42
CA ALA A 12 -9.71 1.54 2.63
C ALA A 12 -9.59 3.04 2.36
N TYR A 13 -8.92 3.76 3.25
CA TYR A 13 -8.61 5.17 3.07
C TYR A 13 -7.11 5.37 3.20
N LYS A 14 -6.48 5.85 2.13
CA LYS A 14 -5.07 6.21 2.08
C LYS A 14 -4.93 7.72 2.07
N HIS A 15 -4.13 8.22 3.01
CA HIS A 15 -3.74 9.61 3.06
C HIS A 15 -2.28 9.70 3.52
N GLU A 16 -1.43 10.26 2.67
CA GLU A 16 0.00 10.38 2.94
C GLU A 16 0.55 9.02 3.43
N HIS A 17 1.12 8.94 4.63
CA HIS A 17 1.74 7.74 5.19
C HIS A 17 0.80 6.88 6.04
N ILE A 18 -0.52 7.08 5.92
CA ILE A 18 -1.51 6.36 6.72
C ILE A 18 -2.48 5.64 5.79
N LEU A 19 -2.64 4.34 6.04
CA LEU A 19 -3.73 3.53 5.49
C LEU A 19 -4.66 3.13 6.64
N THR A 20 -5.93 3.51 6.53
CA THR A 20 -6.98 3.08 7.45
C THR A 20 -7.91 2.12 6.72
N LEU A 21 -8.18 0.97 7.32
CA LEU A 21 -9.14 0.00 6.80
C LEU A 21 -10.27 -0.21 7.79
N ILE A 22 -11.48 -0.30 7.28
CA ILE A 22 -12.64 -0.76 8.05
C ILE A 22 -13.44 -1.75 7.21
N ILE A 23 -13.85 -2.86 7.83
CA ILE A 23 -14.79 -3.82 7.22
C ILE A 23 -16.11 -3.65 7.96
N CYS A 24 -17.15 -3.29 7.23
CA CYS A 24 -18.45 -2.95 7.79
C CYS A 24 -19.57 -3.79 7.19
N ARG A 25 -20.57 -4.13 8.01
CA ARG A 25 -21.86 -4.66 7.59
C ARG A 25 -22.94 -3.63 7.88
N GLY A 26 -23.39 -2.93 6.84
CA GLY A 26 -24.30 -1.79 7.00
C GLY A 26 -23.68 -0.69 7.87
N ILE A 27 -24.15 -0.53 9.11
CA ILE A 27 -23.63 0.44 10.09
C ILE A 27 -22.71 -0.19 11.15
N GLU A 28 -22.59 -1.50 11.15
CA GLU A 28 -21.79 -2.24 12.13
C GLU A 28 -20.36 -2.39 11.62
N ILE A 29 -19.38 -1.93 12.40
CA ILE A 29 -17.96 -2.15 12.14
C ILE A 29 -17.61 -3.55 12.64
N LEU A 30 -17.16 -4.41 11.73
CA LEU A 30 -16.71 -5.76 12.05
C LEU A 30 -15.21 -5.77 12.35
N TYR A 31 -14.42 -5.04 11.58
CA TYR A 31 -12.97 -5.01 11.71
C TYR A 31 -12.44 -3.63 11.37
N GLY A 32 -11.32 -3.25 12.00
CA GLY A 32 -10.62 -2.00 11.74
C GLY A 32 -9.12 -2.20 11.89
N ASP A 33 -8.35 -1.57 11.01
CA ASP A 33 -6.90 -1.63 10.97
C ASP A 33 -6.34 -0.27 10.59
N ILE A 34 -5.15 0.06 11.12
CA ILE A 34 -4.43 1.29 10.79
C ILE A 34 -2.98 0.92 10.58
N ILE A 35 -2.46 1.23 9.41
CA ILE A 35 -1.08 1.00 9.00
C ILE A 35 -0.40 2.35 8.76
N PHE A 36 0.83 2.44 9.23
CA PHE A 36 1.74 3.56 8.99
C PHE A 36 2.85 3.09 8.05
N PHE A 37 3.12 3.84 7.00
CA PHE A 37 4.22 3.57 6.08
C PHE A 37 5.48 4.26 6.64
N GLU A 38 6.56 3.50 6.78
CA GLU A 38 7.77 3.94 7.51
C GLU A 38 8.63 4.94 6.72
N GLU A 39 8.57 4.93 5.39
CA GLU A 39 9.50 5.68 4.51
C GLU A 39 9.50 7.22 4.67
N GLU A 40 8.56 7.83 5.39
CA GLU A 40 8.58 9.29 5.66
C GLU A 40 8.29 9.69 7.11
N LEU A 41 8.24 8.72 8.03
CA LEU A 41 8.24 9.00 9.45
C LEU A 41 9.64 8.68 9.96
N ASP A 42 10.42 9.70 10.35
CA ASP A 42 11.69 9.59 11.12
C ASP A 42 11.45 8.94 12.51
N LEU A 43 10.73 7.83 12.56
CA LEU A 43 10.33 7.09 13.73
C LEU A 43 10.73 5.65 13.47
N GLU A 44 12.01 5.36 13.77
CA GLU A 44 12.51 4.01 13.98
C GLU A 44 11.64 3.32 15.05
N PHE A 45 10.55 2.66 14.63
CA PHE A 45 9.88 1.68 15.48
C PHE A 45 10.68 0.40 15.36
N GLY A 46 11.71 0.30 16.20
CA GLY A 46 12.60 -0.85 16.28
C GLY A 46 11.82 -2.14 16.48
N HIS A 47 11.58 -2.85 15.39
CA HIS A 47 11.27 -4.27 15.40
C HIS A 47 12.57 -5.02 15.68
N GLN A 48 12.82 -5.27 16.98
CA GLN A 48 13.72 -6.33 17.40
C GLN A 48 13.12 -7.67 16.96
N GLU A 49 13.48 -8.14 15.76
CA GLU A 49 13.53 -9.56 15.50
C GLU A 49 14.98 -10.02 15.66
N GLU A 50 15.23 -10.63 16.82
CA GLU A 50 16.38 -11.50 17.04
C GLU A 50 16.34 -12.61 15.98
N ASN A 51 17.28 -12.61 15.04
CA ASN A 51 18.08 -13.78 14.67
C ASN A 51 19.19 -13.36 13.70
N LEU A 52 20.31 -12.87 14.28
CA LEU A 52 21.61 -13.08 13.65
C LEU A 52 21.90 -14.59 13.71
N ASP A 53 21.92 -15.26 12.56
CA ASP A 53 22.90 -16.32 12.34
C ASP A 53 23.16 -16.53 10.83
N ASN A 54 24.44 -16.33 10.48
CA ASN A 54 25.16 -16.72 9.27
C ASN A 54 25.16 -15.80 8.04
N LEU A 55 26.12 -14.86 8.07
CA LEU A 55 26.92 -14.49 6.90
C LEU A 55 27.58 -15.72 6.27
N GLY A 56 27.34 -15.94 4.96
CA GLY A 56 28.03 -16.97 4.17
C GLY A 56 27.92 -16.76 2.66
N GLU A 57 29.01 -16.24 2.09
CA GLU A 57 29.51 -16.38 0.71
C GLU A 57 28.67 -15.93 -0.51
N ASP A 58 29.23 -14.91 -1.19
CA ASP A 58 29.11 -14.61 -2.62
C ASP A 58 28.82 -15.83 -3.51
N THR A 59 27.62 -15.86 -4.11
CA THR A 59 27.44 -16.41 -5.46
C THR A 59 26.26 -15.72 -6.16
N LEU A 60 26.57 -14.95 -7.20
CA LEU A 60 25.63 -14.54 -8.25
C LEU A 60 25.04 -15.81 -8.89
N ASN A 61 23.85 -16.22 -8.46
CA ASN A 61 23.06 -17.22 -9.15
C ASN A 61 21.66 -16.65 -9.42
N ASP A 62 21.24 -16.72 -10.68
CA ASP A 62 19.87 -16.54 -11.13
C ASP A 62 18.95 -17.39 -10.26
N THR A 63 18.36 -16.76 -9.24
CA THR A 63 17.43 -17.43 -8.34
C THR A 63 16.05 -17.24 -8.93
N GLU A 64 15.41 -18.35 -9.30
CA GLU A 64 14.03 -18.38 -9.76
C GLU A 64 13.14 -17.78 -8.66
N VAL A 65 12.49 -16.66 -8.98
CA VAL A 65 11.68 -15.90 -8.04
C VAL A 65 10.41 -16.70 -7.71
N THR A 66 10.26 -17.09 -6.46
CA THR A 66 9.10 -17.78 -5.90
C THR A 66 8.44 -16.89 -4.84
N LEU A 67 7.16 -17.11 -4.54
CA LEU A 67 6.39 -16.31 -3.57
C LEU A 67 7.07 -16.21 -2.19
N ASP A 68 7.85 -17.22 -1.81
CA ASP A 68 8.52 -17.28 -0.52
C ASP A 68 9.82 -16.44 -0.46
N ASN A 69 10.45 -16.14 -1.62
CA ASN A 69 11.71 -15.38 -1.69
C ASN A 69 11.56 -14.00 -2.37
N PHE A 70 10.33 -13.63 -2.76
CA PHE A 70 10.05 -12.38 -3.48
C PHE A 70 10.35 -11.14 -2.63
N ASN A 71 10.05 -11.18 -1.32
CA ASN A 71 10.31 -10.05 -0.43
C ASN A 71 11.82 -9.80 -0.27
N GLU A 72 12.62 -10.84 0.01
CA GLU A 72 14.09 -10.71 0.10
C GLU A 72 14.70 -10.23 -1.23
N THR A 73 14.23 -10.76 -2.37
CA THR A 73 14.76 -10.39 -3.69
C THR A 73 14.38 -8.96 -4.10
N LEU A 74 13.27 -8.42 -3.59
CA LEU A 74 12.82 -7.06 -3.88
C LEU A 74 13.44 -6.04 -2.91
N GLU A 75 13.60 -6.40 -1.64
CA GLU A 75 14.32 -5.63 -0.63
C GLU A 75 15.81 -5.48 -1.01
N ASP A 76 16.46 -6.54 -1.49
CA ASP A 76 17.84 -6.47 -2.03
C ASP A 76 17.94 -5.57 -3.27
N LYS A 77 16.89 -5.49 -4.09
CA LYS A 77 16.84 -4.61 -5.27
C LYS A 77 16.57 -3.15 -4.91
N LEU A 78 15.68 -2.90 -3.94
CA LEU A 78 15.40 -1.56 -3.41
C LEU A 78 16.61 -1.00 -2.66
N ASN A 79 17.25 -1.80 -1.82
CA ASN A 79 18.51 -1.45 -1.15
C ASN A 79 19.66 -1.17 -2.14
N ALA A 80 19.65 -1.78 -3.33
CA ALA A 80 20.60 -1.47 -4.39
C ALA A 80 20.29 -0.15 -5.12
N LEU A 81 19.03 0.30 -5.14
CA LEU A 81 18.58 1.58 -5.70
C LEU A 81 18.87 2.75 -4.75
N ASP A 82 18.70 2.57 -3.44
CA ASP A 82 19.09 3.56 -2.42
C ASP A 82 20.60 3.81 -2.39
N GLN A 83 21.40 2.80 -2.74
CA GLN A 83 22.84 2.97 -2.96
C GLN A 83 23.15 3.77 -4.23
N PHE A 84 22.25 3.77 -5.22
CA PHE A 84 22.40 4.55 -6.46
C PHE A 84 22.19 6.05 -6.21
N ASP A 85 21.21 6.42 -5.38
CA ASP A 85 20.97 7.79 -4.96
C ASP A 85 22.14 8.36 -4.11
N ASN A 86 22.75 7.51 -3.28
CA ASN A 86 23.95 7.90 -2.52
C ASN A 86 25.21 8.08 -3.39
N ILE A 87 25.27 7.46 -4.58
CA ILE A 87 26.38 7.64 -5.54
C ILE A 87 26.22 8.93 -6.37
N LEU A 88 24.98 9.36 -6.62
CA LEU A 88 24.68 10.61 -7.33
C LEU A 88 24.93 11.86 -6.45
N GLY A 89 24.90 11.72 -5.12
CA GLY A 89 25.14 12.82 -4.18
C GLY A 89 26.60 13.30 -4.06
N ASN A 90 27.58 12.57 -4.59
CA ASN A 90 29.01 12.83 -4.29
C ASN A 90 29.91 13.16 -5.49
N ASN A 91 29.37 13.39 -6.69
CA ASN A 91 30.17 13.75 -7.87
C ASN A 91 29.70 15.09 -8.48
N GLU A 92 30.31 16.20 -8.02
CA GLU A 92 30.07 17.58 -8.50
C GLU A 92 30.51 17.85 -9.96
N ASN A 93 30.57 16.89 -10.89
CA ASN A 93 31.13 17.16 -12.23
C ASN A 93 30.51 16.44 -13.44
N ASP A 94 29.22 16.09 -13.44
CA ASP A 94 28.53 15.70 -14.69
C ASP A 94 27.05 16.14 -14.69
N SER A 95 26.81 17.45 -14.83
CA SER A 95 25.47 18.04 -14.89
C SER A 95 24.90 18.14 -16.33
N GLU A 96 25.08 17.11 -17.14
CA GLU A 96 24.47 17.02 -18.47
C GLU A 96 24.23 15.55 -18.82
N PHE A 97 23.21 14.85 -18.30
CA PHE A 97 22.65 13.62 -18.95
C PHE A 97 21.44 12.98 -18.22
N LEU A 98 20.51 13.75 -17.65
CA LEU A 98 19.17 13.22 -17.37
C LEU A 98 18.17 14.04 -18.17
N ASP A 99 17.88 13.54 -19.37
CA ASP A 99 16.83 14.07 -20.25
C ASP A 99 15.48 13.91 -19.53
N GLY A 100 14.56 14.86 -19.67
CA GLY A 100 13.32 14.94 -18.88
C GLY A 100 12.36 13.75 -19.01
N LYS A 101 12.71 12.73 -19.80
CA LYS A 101 12.00 11.46 -19.91
C LYS A 101 12.37 10.48 -18.79
N ASP A 102 13.65 10.39 -18.44
CA ASP A 102 14.11 9.40 -17.45
C ASP A 102 13.62 9.74 -16.03
N LYS A 103 13.34 11.02 -15.74
CA LYS A 103 12.71 11.43 -14.47
C LYS A 103 11.23 11.07 -14.39
N PHE A 104 10.52 11.12 -15.51
CA PHE A 104 9.10 10.81 -15.56
C PHE A 104 8.88 9.30 -15.33
N ASP A 105 9.76 8.47 -15.89
CA ASP A 105 9.72 7.02 -15.72
C ASP A 105 10.01 6.58 -14.26
N LEU A 106 10.82 7.35 -13.51
CA LEU A 106 11.09 7.08 -12.09
C LEU A 106 9.90 7.43 -11.19
N GLU A 107 9.29 8.60 -11.36
CA GLU A 107 8.12 9.01 -10.55
C GLU A 107 6.92 8.07 -10.74
N GLU A 108 6.70 7.57 -11.97
CA GLU A 108 5.67 6.56 -12.23
C GLU A 108 6.00 5.22 -11.58
N MET A 109 7.28 4.81 -11.57
CA MET A 109 7.70 3.56 -10.96
C MET A 109 7.59 3.61 -9.42
N ASP A 110 7.93 4.74 -8.81
CA ASP A 110 7.78 4.95 -7.37
C ASP A 110 6.32 4.95 -6.95
N GLN A 111 5.44 5.60 -7.72
CA GLN A 111 3.99 5.58 -7.48
C GLN A 111 3.44 4.14 -7.58
N PHE A 112 3.87 3.39 -8.59
CA PHE A 112 3.49 1.99 -8.73
C PHE A 112 3.95 1.13 -7.54
N GLY A 113 5.19 1.31 -7.09
CA GLY A 113 5.72 0.61 -5.91
C GLY A 113 4.87 0.88 -4.66
N ASN A 114 4.57 2.15 -4.40
CA ASN A 114 3.71 2.59 -3.29
C ASN A 114 2.30 1.99 -3.37
N ASP A 115 1.71 1.95 -4.56
CA ASP A 115 0.36 1.41 -4.74
C ASP A 115 0.33 -0.11 -4.54
N ILE A 116 1.36 -0.84 -4.96
CA ILE A 116 1.49 -2.27 -4.71
C ILE A 116 1.69 -2.57 -3.22
N GLU A 117 2.50 -1.78 -2.53
CA GLU A 117 2.68 -1.91 -1.07
C GLU A 117 1.36 -1.70 -0.33
N LEU A 118 0.60 -0.67 -0.70
CA LEU A 118 -0.75 -0.44 -0.19
C LEU A 118 -1.65 -1.66 -0.41
N CYS A 119 -1.64 -2.23 -1.62
CA CYS A 119 -2.44 -3.42 -1.93
C CYS A 119 -2.05 -4.61 -1.05
N ARG A 120 -0.76 -4.83 -0.77
CA ARG A 120 -0.28 -5.90 0.13
C ARG A 120 -0.79 -5.74 1.55
N HIS A 121 -0.82 -4.51 2.07
CA HIS A 121 -1.40 -4.25 3.38
C HIS A 121 -2.91 -4.54 3.40
N ILE A 122 -3.64 -4.18 2.34
CA ILE A 122 -5.06 -4.52 2.22
C ILE A 122 -5.27 -6.03 2.24
N VAL A 123 -4.52 -6.79 1.44
CA VAL A 123 -4.58 -8.26 1.41
C VAL A 123 -4.32 -8.83 2.80
N THR A 124 -3.25 -8.36 3.47
CA THR A 124 -2.89 -8.80 4.81
C THR A 124 -4.00 -8.54 5.84
N SER A 125 -4.63 -7.37 5.79
CA SER A 125 -5.76 -7.04 6.67
C SER A 125 -7.01 -7.89 6.38
N ILE A 126 -7.28 -8.21 5.11
CA ILE A 126 -8.36 -9.13 4.72
C ILE A 126 -8.08 -10.54 5.25
N GLU A 127 -6.84 -11.03 5.14
CA GLU A 127 -6.48 -12.33 5.69
C GLU A 127 -6.64 -12.38 7.20
N LYS A 128 -6.19 -11.34 7.92
CA LYS A 128 -6.37 -11.23 9.37
C LYS A 128 -7.86 -11.28 9.74
N PHE A 129 -8.71 -10.60 8.99
CA PHE A 129 -10.15 -10.62 9.19
C PHE A 129 -10.73 -12.04 9.04
N TYR A 130 -10.35 -12.77 7.98
CA TYR A 130 -10.84 -14.14 7.75
C TYR A 130 -10.26 -15.19 8.71
N LYS A 131 -9.07 -14.94 9.26
CA LYS A 131 -8.41 -15.83 10.24
C LYS A 131 -8.93 -15.63 11.67
N ASP A 132 -9.63 -14.52 11.97
CA ASP A 132 -10.19 -14.28 13.31
C ASP A 132 -11.51 -15.05 13.50
N ASP A 133 -11.51 -15.98 14.47
CA ASP A 133 -12.64 -16.82 14.88
C ASP A 133 -13.89 -16.03 15.31
N LYS A 134 -13.80 -14.70 15.52
CA LYS A 134 -14.93 -13.83 15.82
C LYS A 134 -15.81 -13.52 14.61
N TYR A 135 -15.29 -13.67 13.38
CA TYR A 135 -16.00 -13.30 12.14
C TYR A 135 -16.30 -14.49 11.20
N PRO A 136 -16.67 -15.69 11.70
CA PRO A 136 -16.77 -16.87 10.86
C PRO A 136 -17.95 -16.73 9.90
N SER A 137 -17.70 -16.95 8.60
CA SER A 137 -18.68 -16.97 7.50
C SER A 137 -19.14 -15.60 6.95
N ALA A 138 -18.39 -14.53 7.22
CA ALA A 138 -18.68 -13.19 6.74
C ALA A 138 -17.81 -12.87 5.51
N PHE A 139 -18.31 -13.10 4.28
CA PHE A 139 -17.58 -12.75 3.06
C PHE A 139 -17.68 -11.25 2.77
N ILE A 140 -16.56 -10.64 2.42
CA ILE A 140 -16.53 -9.28 1.89
C ILE A 140 -17.13 -9.32 0.48
N ASP A 141 -18.13 -8.47 0.20
CA ASP A 141 -18.79 -8.40 -1.10
C ASP A 141 -18.03 -7.51 -2.10
N LYS A 142 -17.43 -6.44 -1.60
CA LYS A 142 -16.71 -5.45 -2.41
C LYS A 142 -15.75 -4.63 -1.55
N ALA A 143 -14.77 -4.01 -2.21
CA ALA A 143 -13.90 -3.01 -1.60
C ALA A 143 -14.10 -1.63 -2.22
N LEU A 144 -14.03 -0.59 -1.40
CA LEU A 144 -13.94 0.79 -1.84
C LEU A 144 -12.63 1.38 -1.31
N ILE A 145 -11.75 1.78 -2.21
CA ILE A 145 -10.49 2.45 -1.89
C ILE A 145 -10.66 3.93 -2.15
N LEU A 146 -10.38 4.73 -1.13
CA LEU A 146 -10.40 6.18 -1.16
C LEU A 146 -8.97 6.68 -0.98
N SER A 147 -8.47 7.47 -1.91
CA SER A 147 -7.12 8.02 -1.83
C SER A 147 -7.10 9.47 -2.31
N THR A 148 -6.12 10.25 -1.90
CA THR A 148 -5.93 11.62 -2.47
C THR A 148 -5.38 11.59 -3.89
N LYS A 149 -4.74 10.48 -4.29
CA LYS A 149 -4.25 10.21 -5.65
C LYS A 149 -5.03 9.05 -6.25
N GLU A 150 -5.14 9.02 -7.58
CA GLU A 150 -5.65 7.83 -8.26
C GLU A 150 -4.64 6.69 -8.10
N LEU A 151 -5.14 5.47 -7.87
CA LEU A 151 -4.30 4.27 -7.82
C LEU A 151 -4.00 3.81 -9.25
N ASP A 152 -2.80 3.29 -9.45
CA ASP A 152 -2.43 2.66 -10.70
C ASP A 152 -3.34 1.48 -11.04
N GLN A 153 -3.74 1.40 -12.31
CA GLN A 153 -4.65 0.35 -12.79
C GLN A 153 -4.06 -1.05 -12.56
N SER A 154 -2.75 -1.21 -12.75
CA SER A 154 -2.05 -2.47 -12.50
C SER A 154 -2.10 -2.89 -11.02
N ALA A 155 -2.09 -1.92 -10.09
CA ALA A 155 -2.20 -2.20 -8.66
C ALA A 155 -3.63 -2.59 -8.27
N ILE A 156 -4.65 -1.99 -8.91
CA ILE A 156 -6.05 -2.41 -8.76
C ILE A 156 -6.23 -3.84 -9.27
N GLU A 157 -5.72 -4.16 -10.47
CA GLU A 157 -5.79 -5.50 -11.06
C GLU A 157 -5.13 -6.55 -10.15
N PHE A 158 -3.93 -6.24 -9.64
CA PHE A 158 -3.25 -7.08 -8.65
C PHE A 158 -4.15 -7.36 -7.43
N LEU A 159 -4.80 -6.33 -6.87
CA LEU A 159 -5.64 -6.49 -5.70
C LEU A 159 -6.92 -7.29 -6.01
N GLU A 160 -7.52 -7.10 -7.18
CA GLU A 160 -8.67 -7.88 -7.64
C GLU A 160 -8.31 -9.37 -7.79
N GLU A 161 -7.15 -9.68 -8.37
CA GLU A 161 -6.68 -11.06 -8.56
C GLU A 161 -6.40 -11.75 -7.22
N GLU A 162 -5.74 -11.06 -6.28
CA GLU A 162 -5.38 -11.62 -4.97
C GLU A 162 -6.59 -11.81 -4.06
N THR A 163 -7.55 -10.88 -4.10
CA THR A 163 -8.70 -10.89 -3.17
C THR A 163 -9.97 -11.52 -3.75
N LEU A 164 -10.05 -11.65 -5.07
CA LEU A 164 -11.25 -12.02 -5.82
C LEU A 164 -12.45 -11.09 -5.53
N LEU A 165 -12.18 -9.85 -5.12
CA LEU A 165 -13.18 -8.83 -4.84
C LEU A 165 -13.31 -7.86 -6.01
N GLU A 166 -14.50 -7.29 -6.18
CA GLU A 166 -14.68 -6.10 -7.01
C GLU A 166 -14.10 -4.89 -6.26
N ILE A 167 -13.09 -4.24 -6.83
CA ILE A 167 -12.39 -3.11 -6.23
C ILE A 167 -12.84 -1.82 -6.92
N GLU A 168 -13.49 -0.93 -6.17
CA GLU A 168 -13.81 0.42 -6.63
C GLU A 168 -12.76 1.38 -6.05
N SER A 169 -11.99 2.07 -6.88
CA SER A 169 -11.05 3.11 -6.45
C SER A 169 -11.60 4.49 -6.78
N LYS A 170 -11.55 5.43 -5.83
CA LYS A 170 -11.98 6.82 -6.02
C LYS A 170 -11.01 7.80 -5.40
N PRO A 171 -10.56 8.81 -6.17
CA PRO A 171 -9.87 9.94 -5.59
C PRO A 171 -10.85 10.76 -4.73
N ILE A 172 -10.41 11.22 -3.56
CA ILE A 172 -11.19 12.06 -2.65
C ILE A 172 -10.40 13.30 -2.24
N ASN A 173 -11.04 14.46 -2.33
CA ASN A 173 -10.55 15.69 -1.71
C ASN A 173 -11.18 15.87 -0.33
N THR A 174 -10.41 15.58 0.72
CA THR A 174 -10.90 15.71 2.10
C THR A 174 -11.13 17.14 2.52
N LEU A 175 -10.38 18.11 1.99
CA LEU A 175 -10.58 19.54 2.29
C LEU A 175 -11.96 19.99 1.82
N ASP A 176 -12.30 19.69 0.57
CA ASP A 176 -13.63 20.01 0.02
C ASP A 176 -14.75 19.30 0.78
N SER A 177 -14.52 18.04 1.15
CA SER A 177 -15.49 17.24 1.92
C SER A 177 -15.75 17.83 3.31
N ILE A 178 -14.70 18.29 3.99
CA ILE A 178 -14.82 18.95 5.31
C ILE A 178 -15.51 20.32 5.16
N ILE A 179 -15.18 21.09 4.12
CA ILE A 179 -15.85 22.38 3.84
C ILE A 179 -17.35 22.15 3.60
N GLU A 180 -17.71 21.16 2.79
CA GLU A 180 -19.11 20.82 2.52
C GLU A 180 -19.84 20.39 3.80
N LEU A 181 -19.19 19.56 4.63
CA LEU A 181 -19.75 19.09 5.89
C LEU A 181 -20.01 20.26 6.86
N MET A 182 -19.04 21.17 7.02
CA MET A 182 -19.22 22.37 7.84
C MET A 182 -20.34 23.28 7.31
N GLN A 183 -20.46 23.43 5.99
CA GLN A 183 -21.54 24.23 5.39
C GLN A 183 -22.92 23.63 5.65
N LYS A 184 -23.04 22.29 5.64
CA LYS A 184 -24.29 21.60 5.97
C LYS A 184 -24.67 21.74 7.44
N GLU A 185 -23.70 21.76 8.36
CA GLU A 185 -23.97 21.97 9.79
C GLU A 185 -24.44 23.40 10.12
N LEU A 186 -24.07 24.39 9.30
CA LEU A 186 -24.48 25.78 9.46
C LEU A 186 -25.90 26.07 8.93
N GLN A 187 -26.53 25.13 8.21
CA GLN A 187 -27.90 25.24 7.67
C GLN A 187 -28.91 24.50 8.55
#